data_AF-A0A7G5E8T4-F1
#
_entry.id   AF-A0A7G5E8T4-F1
#
_cell.length_a   1.000
_cell.length_b   1.000
_cell.length_c   1.000
_cell.angle_alpha   90.00
_cell.angle_beta   90.00
_cell.angle_gamma   90.00
#
_symmetry.space_group_name_H-M   'P 1'
#
loop_
_entity.id
_entity.type
_entity.pdbx_description
1 polymer ?
#
loop_
_entity_poly.entity_id
_entity_poly.type
_entity_poly.pdbx_seq_one_letter_code
_entity_poly.pdbx_strand_id
1 'polypeptide(L)'
;MGPEEKLFRTHYKSLCHFAWKFVGESAIAEDLVQEAFITFFREQQRMDESETFVRNYLYTAVRFSCLKHLRHEKVKEKYWTRVKFIEEDAHSVELSMIHTEVINEVYRIIAEMPAACQKIFKMGYLEGLSNLEITERLQISVNTVKTQKQRGMKILLDKLHPEFLPFIIFLLK
;
A
#
# COMPACT_ATOMS: atom_id res chain seq x y z
N MET A 1 4.99 -4.71 -30.63
CA MET A 1 5.13 -4.02 -29.33
C MET A 1 4.41 -4.89 -28.30
N GLY A 2 5.07 -5.27 -27.21
CA GLY A 2 4.46 -6.16 -26.21
C GLY A 2 3.33 -5.46 -25.44
N PRO A 3 2.39 -6.22 -24.85
CA PRO A 3 1.32 -5.68 -24.00
C PRO A 3 1.86 -4.87 -22.81
N GLU A 4 2.98 -5.31 -22.23
CA GLU A 4 3.67 -4.66 -21.11
C GLU A 4 4.17 -3.25 -21.47
N GLU A 5 4.79 -3.10 -22.65
CA GLU A 5 5.33 -1.81 -23.09
C GLU A 5 4.22 -0.80 -23.40
N LYS A 6 3.09 -1.27 -23.94
CA LYS A 6 1.92 -0.42 -24.17
C LYS A 6 1.38 0.11 -22.84
N LEU A 7 1.20 -0.77 -21.86
CA LEU A 7 0.68 -0.44 -20.55
C LEU A 7 1.59 0.56 -19.81
N PHE A 8 2.90 0.31 -19.83
CA PHE A 8 3.90 1.22 -19.28
C PHE A 8 3.81 2.62 -19.91
N ARG A 9 3.82 2.70 -21.25
CA ARG A 9 3.75 4.00 -21.95
C ARG A 9 2.48 4.77 -21.66
N THR A 10 1.34 4.08 -21.48
CA THR A 10 0.05 4.72 -21.18
C THR A 10 0.02 5.35 -19.78
N HIS A 11 0.55 4.67 -18.76
CA HIS A 11 0.37 5.10 -17.36
C HIS A 11 1.61 5.73 -16.71
N TYR A 12 2.81 5.49 -17.24
CA TYR A 12 4.06 5.88 -16.55
C TYR A 12 4.14 7.39 -16.24
N LYS A 13 3.87 8.25 -17.23
CA LYS A 13 3.97 9.70 -17.05
C LYS A 13 2.96 10.23 -16.02
N SER A 14 1.72 9.75 -16.06
CA SER A 14 0.67 10.20 -15.12
C SER A 14 0.95 9.70 -13.70
N LEU A 15 1.45 8.47 -13.55
CA LEU A 15 1.87 7.93 -12.26
C LEU A 15 3.11 8.64 -11.70
N CYS A 16 4.09 9.01 -12.52
CA CYS A 16 5.24 9.80 -12.08
C CYS A 16 4.82 11.18 -11.60
N HIS A 17 3.94 11.86 -12.34
CA HIS A 17 3.37 13.13 -11.91
C HIS A 17 2.58 13.00 -10.60
N PHE A 18 1.78 11.93 -10.48
CA PHE A 18 1.04 11.62 -9.26
C PHE A 18 1.97 11.39 -8.07
N ALA A 19 3.00 10.55 -8.21
CA ALA A 19 4.00 10.28 -7.18
C ALA A 19 4.77 11.55 -6.77
N TRP A 20 5.15 12.38 -7.75
CA TRP A 20 5.85 13.64 -7.53
C TRP A 20 5.05 14.60 -6.62
N LYS A 21 3.70 14.62 -6.71
CA LYS A 21 2.86 15.40 -5.79
C LYS A 21 3.01 14.97 -4.32
N PHE A 22 3.47 13.75 -4.03
CA PHE A 22 3.73 13.27 -2.68
C PHE A 22 5.18 13.51 -2.23
N VAL A 23 6.16 13.14 -3.07
CA VAL A 23 7.57 13.11 -2.68
C VAL A 23 8.36 14.36 -3.07
N GLY A 24 7.84 15.20 -3.97
CA GLY A 24 8.46 16.46 -4.39
C GLY A 24 9.69 16.33 -5.30
N GLU A 25 10.26 15.13 -5.43
CA GLU A 25 11.48 14.86 -6.20
C GLU A 25 11.22 13.89 -7.37
N SER A 26 11.59 14.30 -8.59
CA SER A 26 11.30 13.52 -9.82
C SER A 26 11.99 12.16 -9.83
N ALA A 27 13.27 12.10 -9.44
CA ALA A 27 14.03 10.86 -9.42
C ALA A 27 13.39 9.82 -8.49
N ILE A 28 13.01 10.24 -7.28
CA ILE A 28 12.31 9.39 -6.32
C ILE A 28 10.95 8.97 -6.86
N ALA A 29 10.18 9.89 -7.45
CA ALA A 29 8.89 9.59 -8.04
C ALA A 29 8.98 8.53 -9.15
N GLU A 30 9.96 8.67 -10.04
CA GLU A 30 10.23 7.74 -11.13
C GLU A 30 10.63 6.35 -10.60
N ASP A 31 11.51 6.28 -9.60
CA ASP A 31 11.94 5.03 -8.98
C ASP A 31 10.77 4.27 -8.35
N LEU A 32 9.93 4.96 -7.57
CA LEU A 32 8.77 4.36 -6.90
C LEU A 32 7.74 3.84 -7.91
N VAL A 33 7.57 4.55 -9.04
CA VAL A 33 6.69 4.11 -10.13
C VAL A 33 7.27 2.91 -10.86
N GLN A 34 8.57 2.91 -11.16
CA GLN A 34 9.23 1.75 -11.78
C GLN A 34 9.10 0.50 -10.91
N GLU A 35 9.30 0.62 -9.59
CA GLU A 35 9.11 -0.50 -8.65
C GLU A 35 7.68 -1.04 -8.67
N ALA A 36 6.68 -0.16 -8.76
CA ALA A 36 5.27 -0.55 -8.87
C ALA A 36 4.99 -1.35 -10.17
N PHE A 37 5.52 -0.91 -11.32
CA PHE A 37 5.40 -1.65 -12.58
C PHE A 37 6.13 -3.00 -12.53
N ILE A 38 7.36 -3.05 -12.02
CA ILE A 38 8.14 -4.29 -11.88
C ILE A 38 7.36 -5.32 -11.06
N THR A 39 6.72 -4.87 -9.98
CA THR A 39 5.92 -5.74 -9.13
C THR A 39 4.63 -6.16 -9.80
N PHE A 40 3.95 -5.24 -10.48
CA PHE A 40 2.74 -5.56 -11.23
C PHE A 40 3.01 -6.68 -12.25
N PHE A 41 4.02 -6.51 -13.12
CA PHE A 41 4.33 -7.51 -14.16
C PHE A 41 4.76 -8.85 -13.58
N ARG A 42 5.38 -8.87 -12.40
CA ARG A 42 5.74 -10.12 -11.69
C ARG A 42 4.52 -10.90 -11.22
N GLU A 43 3.47 -10.21 -10.78
CA GLU A 43 2.30 -10.80 -10.12
C GLU A 43 1.07 -10.85 -11.05
N GLN A 44 1.14 -10.25 -12.25
CA GLN A 44 0.02 -10.06 -13.19
C GLN A 44 -0.68 -11.37 -13.58
N GLN A 45 0.02 -12.51 -13.59
CA GLN A 45 -0.58 -13.81 -13.90
C GLN A 45 -1.73 -14.23 -12.95
N ARG A 46 -1.90 -13.53 -11.82
CA ARG A 46 -2.95 -13.78 -10.82
C ARG A 46 -3.99 -12.66 -10.74
N MET A 47 -3.95 -11.69 -11.66
CA MET A 47 -4.77 -10.48 -11.61
C MET A 47 -5.77 -10.40 -12.76
N ASP A 48 -6.84 -9.63 -12.57
CA ASP A 48 -7.72 -9.23 -13.67
C ASP A 48 -6.92 -8.34 -14.66
N GLU A 49 -7.10 -8.60 -15.95
CA GLU A 49 -6.43 -7.89 -17.04
C GLU A 49 -7.20 -6.64 -17.50
N SER A 50 -8.37 -6.37 -16.92
CA SER A 50 -9.16 -5.18 -17.26
C SER A 50 -8.36 -3.88 -17.06
N GLU A 51 -8.43 -2.96 -18.03
CA GLU A 51 -7.66 -1.71 -17.99
C GLU A 51 -7.98 -0.87 -16.73
N THR A 52 -9.22 -0.92 -16.27
CA THR A 52 -9.65 -0.28 -15.01
C THR A 52 -8.97 -0.92 -13.80
N PHE A 53 -8.94 -2.25 -13.71
CA PHE A 53 -8.26 -2.94 -12.62
C PHE A 53 -6.77 -2.58 -12.56
N VAL A 54 -6.07 -2.69 -13.70
CA VAL A 54 -4.63 -2.43 -13.76
C VAL A 54 -4.30 -0.98 -13.42
N ARG A 55 -5.08 -0.03 -13.94
CA ARG A 55 -4.94 1.39 -13.60
C ARG A 55 -5.08 1.59 -12.09
N ASN A 56 -6.14 1.05 -11.49
CA ASN A 56 -6.42 1.21 -10.06
C ASN A 56 -5.33 0.60 -9.18
N TYR A 57 -4.86 -0.58 -9.58
CA TYR A 57 -3.75 -1.26 -8.93
C TYR A 57 -2.51 -0.36 -8.91
N LEU A 58 -2.11 0.17 -10.08
CA LEU A 58 -0.89 0.96 -10.20
C LEU A 58 -0.94 2.26 -9.39
N TYR A 59 -2.05 3.00 -9.44
CA TYR A 59 -2.21 4.21 -8.63
C TYR A 59 -2.15 3.92 -7.13
N THR A 60 -2.77 2.82 -6.69
CA THR A 60 -2.74 2.39 -5.28
C THR A 60 -1.33 1.99 -4.86
N ALA A 61 -0.65 1.19 -5.67
CA ALA A 61 0.72 0.75 -5.43
C ALA A 61 1.67 1.94 -5.32
N VAL A 62 1.61 2.87 -6.28
CA VAL A 62 2.43 4.09 -6.28
C VAL A 62 2.14 4.97 -5.07
N ARG A 63 0.86 5.18 -4.72
CA ARG A 63 0.47 5.93 -3.52
C ARG A 63 1.06 5.30 -2.26
N PHE A 64 0.97 3.99 -2.13
CA PHE A 64 1.51 3.28 -0.98
C PHE A 64 3.03 3.39 -0.91
N SER A 65 3.74 3.18 -2.03
CA SER A 65 5.19 3.38 -2.14
C SER A 65 5.61 4.78 -1.70
N CYS A 66 4.88 5.83 -2.14
CA CYS A 66 5.15 7.20 -1.72
C CYS A 66 4.96 7.38 -0.22
N LEU A 67 3.87 6.87 0.36
CA LEU A 67 3.63 6.97 1.81
C LEU A 67 4.67 6.19 2.62
N LYS A 68 5.09 5.02 2.14
CA LYS A 68 6.15 4.21 2.76
C LYS A 68 7.49 4.93 2.72
N HIS A 69 7.87 5.48 1.58
CA HIS A 69 9.06 6.30 1.41
C HIS A 69 9.04 7.49 2.38
N LEU A 70 7.95 8.27 2.40
CA LEU A 70 7.81 9.42 3.30
C LEU A 70 7.81 9.03 4.79
N ARG A 71 7.30 7.85 5.16
CA ARG A 71 7.43 7.36 6.55
C ARG A 71 8.87 7.01 6.88
N HIS A 72 9.57 6.33 5.98
CA HIS A 72 10.97 5.99 6.16
C HIS A 72 11.83 7.27 6.29
N GLU A 73 11.56 8.26 5.45
CA GLU A 73 12.19 9.57 5.54
C GLU A 73 11.78 10.31 6.83
N LYS A 74 10.52 10.28 7.27
CA LYS A 74 10.11 10.87 8.57
C LYS A 74 10.71 10.19 9.80
N VAL A 75 11.00 8.90 9.73
CA VAL A 75 11.73 8.21 10.80
C VAL A 75 13.18 8.69 10.85
N LYS A 76 13.79 9.02 9.70
CA LYS A 76 15.08 9.74 9.64
C LYS A 76 14.94 11.22 10.03
N GLU A 77 13.82 11.83 9.69
CA GLU A 77 13.47 13.25 9.79
C GLU A 77 12.50 13.50 10.95
N LYS A 78 12.89 13.11 12.17
CA LYS A 78 12.16 13.48 13.40
C LYS A 78 12.23 14.99 13.72
N TYR A 79 12.43 15.85 12.70
CA TYR A 79 12.61 17.29 12.84
C TYR A 79 11.68 18.19 12.02
N TRP A 80 11.01 17.79 10.94
CA TRP A 80 10.13 18.74 10.22
C TRP A 80 8.81 18.15 9.73
N THR A 81 7.74 18.91 9.97
CA THR A 81 6.34 18.54 9.78
C THR A 81 5.79 19.13 8.50
N ARG A 82 5.19 18.30 7.63
CA ARG A 82 3.81 18.41 7.09
C ARG A 82 3.69 17.58 5.82
N VAL A 83 2.67 16.73 5.76
CA VAL A 83 2.10 16.32 4.46
C VAL A 83 0.61 16.60 4.56
N LYS A 84 0.16 17.63 3.85
CA LYS A 84 -1.26 17.89 3.58
C LYS A 84 -1.69 16.95 2.46
N PHE A 85 -2.81 16.28 2.65
CA PHE A 85 -3.52 15.57 1.60
C PHE A 85 -3.98 16.57 0.53
N ILE A 86 -3.74 16.25 -0.74
CA ILE A 86 -4.37 16.94 -1.87
C ILE A 86 -5.08 15.85 -2.69
N GLU A 87 -6.40 15.91 -2.66
CA GLU A 87 -7.27 15.33 -3.69
C GLU A 87 -7.46 16.39 -4.77
N GLU A 88 -7.37 15.98 -6.05
CA GLU A 88 -8.13 16.53 -7.19
C GLU A 88 -7.53 15.99 -8.50
N ASP A 89 -8.26 15.06 -9.15
CA ASP A 89 -8.26 14.88 -10.60
C ASP A 89 -9.61 14.25 -11.02
N ALA A 90 -10.19 14.59 -12.17
CA ALA A 90 -11.52 14.09 -12.55
C ALA A 90 -11.56 12.56 -12.81
N HIS A 91 -10.39 11.95 -13.09
CA HIS A 91 -10.22 10.49 -13.09
C HIS A 91 -10.18 9.87 -11.68
N SER A 92 -10.11 10.69 -10.64
CA SER A 92 -10.00 10.27 -9.24
C SER A 92 -11.32 9.82 -8.64
N VAL A 93 -12.49 10.04 -9.26
CA VAL A 93 -13.77 9.71 -8.61
C VAL A 93 -13.97 8.20 -8.53
N GLU A 94 -13.86 7.50 -9.66
CA GLU A 94 -13.99 6.03 -9.73
C GLU A 94 -12.82 5.31 -9.05
N LEU A 95 -11.60 5.88 -9.19
CA LEU A 95 -10.40 5.44 -8.47
C LEU A 95 -10.50 5.65 -6.96
N SER A 96 -11.05 6.79 -6.51
CA SER A 96 -11.31 7.07 -5.09
C SER A 96 -12.39 6.14 -4.57
N MET A 97 -13.43 5.82 -5.35
CA MET A 97 -14.48 4.89 -4.94
C MET A 97 -13.94 3.48 -4.73
N ILE A 98 -13.23 2.89 -5.70
CA ILE A 98 -12.66 1.53 -5.56
C ILE A 98 -11.58 1.50 -4.47
N HIS A 99 -10.74 2.54 -4.38
CA HIS A 99 -9.76 2.65 -3.30
C HIS A 99 -10.43 2.80 -1.92
N THR A 100 -11.53 3.54 -1.84
CA THR A 100 -12.34 3.69 -0.62
C THR A 100 -13.02 2.38 -0.26
N GLU A 101 -13.56 1.63 -1.21
CA GLU A 101 -14.16 0.32 -0.99
C GLU A 101 -13.13 -0.69 -0.48
N VAL A 102 -11.97 -0.81 -1.14
CA VAL A 102 -10.87 -1.68 -0.68
C VAL A 102 -10.40 -1.28 0.71
N ILE A 103 -10.19 0.01 0.96
CA ILE A 103 -9.75 0.51 2.26
C ILE A 103 -10.80 0.23 3.34
N ASN A 104 -12.07 0.52 3.06
CA ASN A 104 -13.16 0.27 4.00
C ASN A 104 -13.28 -1.21 4.32
N GLU A 105 -13.14 -2.07 3.31
CA GLU A 105 -13.14 -3.52 3.47
C GLU A 105 -11.98 -3.99 4.34
N VAL A 106 -10.77 -3.48 4.10
CA VAL A 106 -9.59 -3.77 4.93
C VAL A 106 -9.81 -3.31 6.38
N TYR A 107 -10.30 -2.08 6.59
CA TYR A 107 -10.59 -1.58 7.93
C TYR A 107 -11.68 -2.38 8.64
N ARG A 108 -12.72 -2.83 7.91
CA ARG A 108 -13.78 -3.69 8.42
C ARG A 108 -13.20 -5.03 8.88
N ILE A 109 -12.38 -5.69 8.05
CA ILE A 109 -11.76 -6.96 8.41
C ILE A 109 -10.82 -6.79 9.62
N ILE A 110 -10.05 -5.69 9.68
CA ILE A 110 -9.22 -5.36 10.84
C ILE A 110 -10.09 -5.18 12.09
N ALA A 111 -11.27 -4.56 11.98
CA ALA A 111 -12.20 -4.37 13.10
C ALA A 111 -12.68 -5.71 13.69
N GLU A 112 -12.80 -6.75 12.86
CA GLU A 112 -13.24 -8.10 13.25
C GLU A 112 -12.11 -9.00 13.78
N MET A 113 -10.86 -8.55 13.75
CA MET A 113 -9.74 -9.33 14.30
C MET A 113 -9.82 -9.40 15.84
N PRO A 114 -9.36 -10.50 16.47
CA PRO A 114 -9.24 -10.58 17.93
C PRO A 114 -8.41 -9.42 18.48
N ALA A 115 -8.79 -8.83 19.62
CA ALA A 115 -8.23 -7.58 20.13
C ALA A 115 -6.69 -7.53 20.16
N ALA A 116 -6.04 -8.59 20.65
CA ALA A 116 -4.57 -8.68 20.69
C ALA A 116 -3.94 -8.71 19.28
N CYS A 117 -4.56 -9.44 18.35
CA CYS A 117 -4.16 -9.51 16.95
C CYS A 117 -4.33 -8.15 16.28
N GLN A 118 -5.52 -7.56 16.41
CA GLN A 118 -5.85 -6.24 15.86
C GLN A 118 -4.84 -5.17 16.29
N LYS A 119 -4.55 -5.09 17.60
CA LYS A 119 -3.63 -4.09 18.15
C LYS A 119 -2.23 -4.22 17.55
N ILE A 120 -1.67 -5.43 17.55
CA ILE A 120 -0.32 -5.69 17.02
C ILE A 120 -0.29 -5.50 15.49
N PHE A 121 -1.35 -5.89 14.79
CA PHE A 121 -1.48 -5.72 13.35
C PHE A 121 -1.50 -4.23 12.95
N LYS A 122 -2.29 -3.41 13.67
CA LYS A 122 -2.31 -1.95 13.46
C LYS A 122 -0.95 -1.32 13.74
N MET A 123 -0.31 -1.66 14.86
CA MET A 123 1.03 -1.16 15.19
C MET A 123 2.06 -1.52 14.11
N GLY A 124 2.03 -2.75 13.60
CA GLY A 124 2.98 -3.21 12.60
C GLY A 124 2.76 -2.67 11.20
N TYR A 125 1.51 -2.60 10.73
CA TYR A 125 1.19 -2.30 9.33
C TYR A 125 0.62 -0.88 9.13
N LEU A 126 -0.16 -0.35 10.08
CA LEU A 126 -0.70 1.01 9.98
C LEU A 126 0.26 2.04 10.56
N GLU A 127 0.81 1.78 11.75
CA GLU A 127 1.74 2.69 12.43
C GLU A 127 3.19 2.50 11.96
N GLY A 128 3.51 1.37 11.29
CA GLY A 128 4.82 1.10 10.71
C GLY A 128 5.91 0.72 11.72
N LEU A 129 5.53 0.30 12.93
CA LEU A 129 6.47 -0.10 13.96
C LEU A 129 7.14 -1.44 13.63
N SER A 130 8.45 -1.51 13.87
CA SER A 130 9.22 -2.74 13.81
C SER A 130 8.78 -3.73 14.88
N ASN A 131 9.09 -5.01 14.67
CA ASN A 131 8.75 -6.04 15.65
C ASN A 131 9.41 -5.78 17.02
N LEU A 132 10.60 -5.16 17.03
CA LEU A 132 11.32 -4.80 18.26
C LEU A 132 10.61 -3.66 19.00
N GLU A 133 10.24 -2.58 18.30
CA GLU A 133 9.49 -1.46 18.90
C GLU A 133 8.14 -1.91 19.49
N ILE A 134 7.46 -2.86 18.84
CA ILE A 134 6.21 -3.44 19.36
C ILE A 134 6.48 -4.26 20.63
N THR A 135 7.54 -5.07 20.63
CA THR A 135 7.96 -5.85 21.80
C THR A 135 8.27 -4.94 22.99
N GLU A 136 9.03 -3.86 22.79
CA GLU A 136 9.36 -2.89 23.83
C GLU A 136 8.11 -2.18 24.37
N ARG A 137 7.21 -1.77 23.47
CA ARG A 137 6.00 -1.02 23.84
C ARG A 137 4.95 -1.85 24.55
N LEU A 138 4.84 -3.14 24.23
CA LEU A 138 3.84 -4.03 24.81
C LEU A 138 4.39 -4.97 25.88
N GLN A 139 5.72 -5.00 26.07
CA GLN A 139 6.41 -5.92 27.00
C GLN A 139 6.04 -7.39 26.72
N ILE A 140 6.05 -7.78 25.44
CA ILE A 140 5.76 -9.15 24.98
C ILE A 140 6.88 -9.70 24.11
N SER A 141 6.98 -11.02 24.01
CA SER A 141 8.03 -11.66 23.19
C SER A 141 7.91 -11.30 21.69
N VAL A 142 9.04 -11.23 21.00
CA VAL A 142 9.08 -11.03 19.54
C VAL A 142 8.33 -12.13 18.78
N ASN A 143 8.30 -13.34 19.34
CA ASN A 143 7.54 -14.46 18.79
C ASN A 143 6.03 -14.19 18.88
N THR A 144 5.55 -13.64 19.99
CA THR A 144 4.15 -13.21 20.13
C THR A 144 3.81 -12.16 19.08
N VAL A 145 4.68 -11.17 18.85
CA VAL A 145 4.47 -10.15 17.80
C VAL A 145 4.36 -10.79 16.43
N LYS A 146 5.31 -11.66 16.05
CA LYS A 146 5.31 -12.36 14.75
C LYS A 146 4.06 -13.20 14.56
N THR A 147 3.69 -14.02 15.55
CA THR A 147 2.50 -14.88 15.48
C THR A 147 1.22 -14.07 15.33
N GLN A 148 1.09 -12.95 16.03
CA GLN A 148 -0.10 -12.09 15.93
C GLN A 148 -0.15 -11.35 14.58
N LYS A 149 0.99 -10.88 14.06
CA LYS A 149 1.05 -10.31 12.68
C LYS A 149 0.69 -11.35 11.62
N GLN A 150 1.19 -12.58 11.74
CA GLN A 150 0.83 -13.69 10.83
C GLN A 150 -0.65 -14.06 10.93
N ARG A 151 -1.20 -14.12 12.14
CA ARG A 151 -2.62 -14.40 12.36
C ARG A 151 -3.50 -13.32 11.73
N GLY A 152 -3.17 -12.05 11.95
CA GLY A 152 -3.91 -10.94 11.35
C GLY A 152 -3.82 -10.96 9.83
N MET A 153 -2.66 -11.33 9.29
CA MET A 153 -2.46 -11.48 7.86
C MET A 153 -3.37 -12.55 7.26
N LYS A 154 -3.39 -13.71 7.90
CA LYS A 154 -4.26 -14.81 7.49
C LYS A 154 -5.74 -14.39 7.52
N ILE A 155 -6.19 -13.75 8.60
CA ILE A 155 -7.58 -13.26 8.68
C ILE A 155 -7.90 -12.27 7.55
N LEU A 156 -6.96 -11.38 7.25
CA LEU A 156 -7.12 -10.42 6.16
C LEU A 156 -7.29 -11.13 4.81
N LEU A 157 -6.37 -12.03 4.48
CA LEU A 157 -6.40 -12.77 3.20
C LEU A 157 -7.61 -13.72 3.09
N ASP A 158 -8.03 -14.34 4.18
CA ASP A 158 -9.16 -15.28 4.19
C ASP A 158 -10.53 -14.57 4.01
N LYS A 159 -10.65 -13.31 4.46
CA LYS A 159 -11.91 -12.55 4.44
C LYS A 159 -12.02 -11.53 3.31
N LEU A 160 -10.88 -11.07 2.79
CA LEU A 160 -10.88 -10.09 1.73
C LEU A 160 -11.45 -10.70 0.46
N HIS A 161 -12.27 -9.93 -0.24
CA HIS A 161 -12.79 -10.35 -1.53
C HIS A 161 -11.62 -10.66 -2.50
N PRO A 162 -11.66 -11.77 -3.27
CA PRO A 162 -10.54 -12.21 -4.10
C PRO A 162 -10.04 -11.15 -5.09
N GLU A 163 -10.94 -10.33 -5.62
CA GLU A 163 -10.60 -9.25 -6.54
C GLU A 163 -9.72 -8.17 -5.88
N PHE A 164 -9.71 -8.08 -4.55
CA PHE A 164 -8.89 -7.12 -3.80
C PHE A 164 -7.56 -7.71 -3.30
N LEU A 165 -7.34 -9.02 -3.41
CA LEU A 165 -6.10 -9.67 -2.96
C LEU A 165 -4.83 -9.09 -3.61
N PRO A 166 -4.82 -8.72 -4.90
CA PRO A 166 -3.64 -8.12 -5.51
C PRO A 166 -3.25 -6.79 -4.85
N PHE A 167 -4.22 -6.00 -4.41
CA PHE A 167 -3.97 -4.72 -3.72
C PHE A 167 -3.29 -4.91 -2.36
N ILE A 168 -3.57 -6.02 -1.66
CA ILE A 168 -2.97 -6.34 -0.37
C ILE A 168 -1.51 -6.78 -0.50
N ILE A 169 -1.12 -7.49 -1.57
CA ILE A 169 0.27 -7.95 -1.77
C ILE A 169 1.25 -6.78 -1.77
N PHE A 170 0.82 -5.60 -2.22
CA PHE A 170 1.65 -4.40 -2.30
C PHE A 170 1.62 -3.56 -1.01
N LEU A 171 0.50 -3.56 -0.26
CA LEU A 171 0.36 -2.88 1.04
C LEU A 171 1.26 -3.48 2.15
N LEU A 172 1.83 -4.66 1.92
CA LEU A 172 2.47 -5.47 2.97
C LEU A 172 3.96 -5.71 2.78
N LYS A 173 4.54 -5.25 1.67
CA LYS A 173 5.99 -5.24 1.44
C LYS A 173 6.61 -3.92 1.86
#